data_AF-A0A918RGR5-F1
#
_entry.id   AF-A0A918RGR5-F1
#
_cell.length_a   1.000
_cell.length_b   1.000
_cell.length_c   1.000
_cell.angle_alpha   90.00
_cell.angle_beta   90.00
_cell.angle_gamma   90.00
#
_symmetry.space_group_name_H-M   'P 1'
#
loop_
_entity.id
_entity.type
_entity.pdbx_description
1 polymer ?
#
loop_
_entity_poly.entity_id
_entity_poly.type
_entity_poly.pdbx_seq_one_letter_code
_entity_poly.pdbx_strand_id
1 'polypeptide(L)'
;MMNIKTKVKSLAIAALGMTLFAGTANAEPRTAVAKIVKMRPYSTGAYFVTLDSNLLGGAACTTTYRVNSDGAGAKTVIASLLTAYALEQSVQLEVPSGGADCEGFGTPIQSVFMSAS
;
A
#
# COMPACT_ATOMS: atom_id res chain seq x y z
N MET A 1 -40.70 -19.58 -42.82
CA MET A 1 -41.47 -18.98 -41.71
C MET A 1 -41.39 -19.91 -40.51
N MET A 2 -40.67 -19.54 -39.44
CA MET A 2 -40.99 -19.97 -38.06
C MET A 2 -40.16 -19.22 -37.01
N ASN A 3 -40.87 -18.41 -36.23
CA ASN A 3 -40.77 -18.15 -34.79
C ASN A 3 -39.48 -17.58 -34.15
N ILE A 4 -39.39 -16.25 -34.21
CA ILE A 4 -38.85 -15.38 -33.14
C ILE A 4 -39.73 -15.58 -31.89
N LYS A 5 -39.28 -16.37 -30.90
CA LYS A 5 -39.73 -16.31 -29.49
C LYS A 5 -38.95 -17.35 -28.67
N THR A 6 -37.76 -17.00 -28.21
CA THR A 6 -37.14 -17.75 -27.11
C THR A 6 -36.37 -16.82 -26.18
N LYS A 7 -37.09 -16.42 -25.13
CA LYS A 7 -36.61 -16.24 -23.75
C LYS A 7 -35.61 -15.10 -23.49
N VAL A 8 -36.14 -13.87 -23.49
CA VAL A 8 -35.70 -12.85 -22.53
C VAL A 8 -36.24 -13.25 -21.15
N LYS A 9 -35.53 -14.13 -20.44
CA LYS A 9 -35.80 -14.43 -19.03
C LYS A 9 -34.48 -14.80 -18.36
N SER A 10 -33.83 -13.80 -17.77
CA SER A 10 -33.10 -13.86 -16.48
C SER A 10 -32.34 -12.55 -16.27
N LEU A 11 -33.11 -11.47 -16.07
CA LEU A 11 -32.63 -10.34 -15.28
C LEU A 11 -32.63 -10.84 -13.83
N ALA A 12 -31.53 -11.43 -13.38
CA ALA A 12 -31.32 -11.79 -11.99
C ALA A 12 -30.08 -11.04 -11.52
N ILE A 13 -30.38 -9.94 -10.85
CA ILE A 13 -29.54 -9.15 -9.96
C ILE A 13 -28.69 -10.10 -9.11
N ALA A 14 -27.40 -10.20 -9.42
CA ALA A 14 -26.37 -10.66 -8.47
C ALA A 14 -25.58 -9.43 -8.00
N ALA A 15 -26.31 -8.41 -7.54
CA ALA A 15 -25.78 -7.32 -6.73
C ALA A 15 -26.21 -7.58 -5.29
N LEU A 16 -25.81 -8.72 -4.72
CA LEU A 16 -25.98 -8.99 -3.30
C LEU A 16 -24.84 -9.90 -2.84
N GLY A 17 -24.00 -9.35 -1.96
CA GLY A 17 -23.08 -10.16 -1.16
C GLY A 17 -21.61 -9.98 -1.48
N MET A 18 -21.08 -8.76 -1.29
CA MET A 18 -19.71 -8.56 -0.80
C MET A 18 -19.53 -7.14 -0.25
N THR A 19 -20.46 -6.66 0.58
CA THR A 19 -20.06 -5.69 1.61
C THR A 19 -19.42 -6.50 2.74
N LEU A 20 -18.22 -7.02 2.50
CA LEU A 20 -17.33 -7.33 3.61
C LEU A 20 -17.04 -5.99 4.28
N PHE A 21 -17.35 -5.92 5.56
CA PHE A 21 -16.95 -4.83 6.44
C PHE A 21 -15.43 -4.71 6.41
N ALA A 22 -14.91 -3.94 5.46
CA ALA A 22 -13.62 -3.32 5.60
C ALA A 22 -13.82 -2.29 6.72
N GLY A 23 -13.48 -2.67 7.95
CA GLY A 23 -13.08 -1.67 8.93
C GLY A 23 -12.02 -0.84 8.24
N THR A 24 -12.38 0.40 7.89
CA THR A 24 -11.43 1.37 7.36
C THR A 24 -10.47 1.64 8.50
N ALA A 25 -9.39 0.86 8.59
CA ALA A 25 -8.24 1.26 9.37
C ALA A 25 -7.86 2.63 8.82
N ASN A 26 -8.17 3.68 9.58
CA ASN A 26 -7.81 5.06 9.22
C ASN A 26 -6.29 5.10 9.20
N ALA A 27 -5.71 4.95 8.03
CA ALA A 27 -4.30 5.21 7.84
C ALA A 27 -4.15 6.72 7.71
N GLU A 28 -3.32 7.29 8.57
CA GLU A 28 -2.99 8.71 8.51
C GLU A 28 -1.55 8.87 8.04
N PRO A 29 -1.26 9.86 7.18
CA PRO A 29 0.10 10.21 6.84
C PRO A 29 0.90 10.45 8.11
N ARG A 30 2.05 9.82 8.19
CA ARG A 30 2.91 9.95 9.36
C ARG A 30 3.62 11.29 9.28
N THR A 31 3.67 12.00 10.40
CA THR A 31 4.26 13.35 10.46
C THR A 31 5.79 13.34 10.30
N ALA A 32 6.43 12.21 10.59
CA ALA A 32 7.86 12.03 10.44
C ALA A 32 8.25 11.85 8.96
N VAL A 33 9.40 12.43 8.60
CA VAL A 33 10.04 12.31 7.29
C VAL A 33 11.33 11.50 7.40
N ALA A 34 11.63 10.68 6.39
CA ALA A 34 12.84 9.86 6.37
C ALA A 34 13.35 9.70 4.94
N LYS A 35 14.64 9.40 4.81
CA LYS A 35 15.24 9.05 3.52
C LYS A 35 15.19 7.55 3.30
N ILE A 36 15.04 7.17 2.03
CA ILE A 36 15.14 5.78 1.60
C ILE A 36 16.63 5.46 1.46
N VAL A 37 17.12 4.45 2.18
CA VAL A 37 18.52 4.01 2.10
C VAL A 37 18.69 2.83 1.15
N LYS A 38 17.64 2.01 1.06
CA LYS A 38 17.67 0.79 0.26
C LYS A 38 16.27 0.42 -0.21
N MET A 39 16.18 0.03 -1.48
CA MET A 39 15.01 -0.63 -2.04
C MET A 39 15.42 -1.94 -2.68
N ARG A 40 14.62 -3.00 -2.48
CA ARG A 40 14.87 -4.31 -3.09
C ARG A 40 13.56 -4.96 -3.52
N PRO A 41 13.41 -5.38 -4.79
CA PRO A 41 12.34 -6.29 -5.19
C PRO A 41 12.59 -7.68 -4.59
N TYR A 42 11.52 -8.35 -4.19
CA TYR A 42 11.52 -9.73 -3.72
C TYR A 42 10.79 -10.61 -4.73
N SER A 43 11.24 -11.86 -4.88
CA SER A 43 10.67 -12.81 -5.84
C SER A 43 9.20 -13.15 -5.58
N THR A 44 8.72 -12.89 -4.36
CA THR A 44 7.36 -13.18 -3.91
C THR A 44 6.36 -12.05 -4.22
N GLY A 45 6.66 -11.15 -5.17
CA GLY A 45 5.73 -10.07 -5.53
C GLY A 45 5.65 -8.93 -4.50
N ALA A 46 6.73 -8.66 -3.78
CA ALA A 46 6.81 -7.56 -2.82
C ALA A 46 8.07 -6.72 -3.04
N TYR A 47 7.98 -5.43 -2.74
CA TYR A 47 9.14 -4.53 -2.67
C TYR A 47 9.39 -4.18 -1.22
N PHE A 48 10.64 -4.35 -0.77
CA PHE A 48 11.06 -3.92 0.55
C PHE A 48 11.81 -2.59 0.47
N VAL A 49 11.48 -1.70 1.39
CA VAL A 49 12.03 -0.35 1.48
C VAL A 49 12.57 -0.14 2.87
N THR A 50 13.86 0.19 2.97
CA THR A 50 14.53 0.48 4.24
C THR A 50 14.80 1.98 4.33
N LEU A 51 14.44 2.57 5.47
CA LEU A 51 14.60 3.99 5.77
C LEU A 51 15.81 4.24 6.69
N ASP A 52 16.33 5.47 6.65
CA ASP A 52 17.51 5.91 7.43
C ASP A 52 17.21 6.08 8.91
N SER A 53 15.94 6.27 9.22
CA SER A 53 15.45 6.56 10.56
C SER A 53 14.16 5.78 10.80
N ASN A 54 13.91 5.52 12.08
CA ASN A 54 12.66 4.91 12.47
C ASN A 54 11.57 5.98 12.47
N LEU A 55 10.81 6.04 11.38
CA LEU A 55 9.68 6.95 11.26
C LEU A 55 8.63 6.71 12.36
N LEU A 56 8.46 5.46 12.80
CA LEU A 56 7.22 5.00 13.45
C LEU A 56 7.39 4.13 14.70
N GLY A 57 8.57 3.56 14.91
CA GLY A 57 8.84 2.64 16.01
C GLY A 57 9.76 3.25 17.06
N GLY A 58 9.58 2.80 18.30
CA GLY A 58 10.62 2.96 19.32
C GLY A 58 11.94 2.30 18.88
N ALA A 59 13.00 2.50 19.67
CA ALA A 59 14.36 2.08 19.37
C ALA A 59 14.56 0.58 19.01
N ALA A 60 13.55 -0.28 19.20
CA ALA A 60 13.60 -1.72 18.96
C ALA A 60 13.03 -2.18 17.59
N CYS A 61 12.45 -1.29 16.77
CA CYS A 61 11.81 -1.70 15.50
C CYS A 61 12.74 -1.57 14.30
N THR A 62 12.48 -2.35 13.25
CA THR A 62 13.28 -2.26 12.02
C THR A 62 12.78 -1.09 11.17
N THR A 63 13.64 -0.50 10.35
CA THR A 63 13.22 0.59 9.44
C THR A 63 12.75 0.08 8.08
N THR A 64 12.36 -1.19 7.99
CA THR A 64 12.02 -1.87 6.72
C THR A 64 10.53 -2.12 6.55
N TYR A 65 9.98 -1.57 5.48
CA TYR A 65 8.57 -1.61 5.10
C TYR A 65 8.37 -2.41 3.82
N ARG A 66 7.13 -2.83 3.53
CA ARG A 66 6.78 -3.54 2.28
C ARG A 66 5.76 -2.79 1.44
N VAL A 67 5.87 -2.94 0.12
CA VAL A 67 4.79 -2.66 -0.83
C VAL A 67 4.44 -3.98 -1.50
N ASN A 68 3.16 -4.38 -1.40
CA ASN A 68 2.66 -5.53 -2.15
C ASN A 68 2.50 -5.13 -3.61
N SER A 69 3.25 -5.75 -4.53
CA SER A 69 3.34 -5.27 -5.93
C SER A 69 2.04 -5.43 -6.73
N ASP A 70 1.15 -6.32 -6.28
CA ASP A 70 -0.14 -6.61 -6.92
C ASP A 70 -1.31 -5.80 -6.33
N GLY A 71 -1.05 -4.97 -5.31
CA GLY A 71 -2.06 -4.09 -4.71
C GLY A 71 -2.53 -3.00 -5.68
N ALA A 72 -3.80 -2.60 -5.56
CA ALA A 72 -4.28 -1.41 -6.27
C ALA A 72 -3.41 -0.20 -5.90
N GLY A 73 -2.95 0.55 -6.91
CA GLY A 73 -2.05 1.69 -6.70
C GLY A 73 -0.60 1.34 -6.35
N ALA A 74 -0.25 0.06 -6.18
CA ALA A 74 1.09 -0.36 -5.78
C ALA A 74 2.19 0.10 -6.73
N LYS A 75 1.93 0.05 -8.05
CA LYS A 75 2.88 0.54 -9.08
C LYS A 75 3.18 2.02 -8.91
N THR A 76 2.17 2.83 -8.57
CA THR A 76 2.34 4.26 -8.33
C THR A 76 3.17 4.49 -7.07
N VAL A 77 2.87 3.77 -5.99
CA VAL A 77 3.65 3.84 -4.74
C VAL A 77 5.11 3.45 -4.97
N ILE A 78 5.36 2.34 -5.69
CA ILE A 78 6.71 1.88 -6.05
C ILE A 78 7.43 2.93 -6.90
N ALA A 79 6.77 3.51 -7.90
CA ALA A 79 7.35 4.54 -8.76
C ALA A 79 7.73 5.80 -7.97
N SER A 80 6.87 6.26 -7.05
CA SER A 80 7.15 7.40 -6.19
C SER A 80 8.32 7.13 -5.23
N LEU A 81 8.38 5.93 -4.65
CA LEU A 81 9.49 5.53 -3.77
C LEU A 81 10.82 5.44 -4.55
N LEU A 82 10.82 4.87 -5.76
CA LEU A 82 11.99 4.83 -6.62
C LEU A 82 12.44 6.24 -7.02
N THR A 83 11.50 7.13 -7.31
CA THR A 83 11.77 8.53 -7.63
C THR A 83 12.41 9.24 -6.44
N ALA A 84 11.82 9.11 -5.25
CA ALA A 84 12.37 9.69 -4.03
C ALA A 84 13.77 9.15 -3.72
N TYR A 85 14.00 7.84 -3.91
CA TYR A 85 15.32 7.23 -3.74
C TYR A 85 16.35 7.79 -4.73
N ALA A 86 16.00 7.87 -6.00
CA ALA A 86 16.90 8.39 -7.04
C ALA A 86 17.22 9.89 -6.87
N LEU A 87 16.29 10.66 -6.30
CA LEU A 87 16.45 12.10 -6.03
C LEU A 87 16.97 12.40 -4.63
N GLU A 88 17.26 11.38 -3.82
CA GLU A 88 17.64 11.51 -2.41
C GLU A 88 16.68 12.36 -1.55
N GLN A 89 15.40 12.35 -1.94
CA GLN A 89 14.35 13.12 -1.27
C GLN A 89 13.78 12.37 -0.08
N SER A 90 13.42 13.13 0.96
CA SER A 90 12.72 12.60 2.12
C SER A 90 11.26 12.32 1.80
N VAL A 91 10.73 11.25 2.39
CA VAL A 91 9.34 10.83 2.22
C VAL A 91 8.63 10.74 3.56
N GLN A 92 7.31 10.95 3.52
CA GLN A 92 6.38 10.55 4.57
C GLN A 92 5.64 9.31 4.11
N LEU A 93 5.50 8.33 5.00
CA LEU A 93 4.77 7.10 4.71
C LEU A 93 3.39 7.17 5.36
N GLU A 94 2.41 6.55 4.70
CA GLU A 94 1.13 6.20 5.31
C GLU A 94 1.08 4.68 5.45
N VAL A 95 0.82 4.22 6.67
CA VAL A 95 0.73 2.79 7.02
C VAL A 95 -0.57 2.56 7.81
N PRO A 96 -1.15 1.34 7.78
CA PRO A 96 -2.37 1.07 8.53
C PRO A 96 -2.16 1.28 10.03
N SER A 97 -3.10 1.97 10.68
CA SER A 97 -3.13 2.11 12.14
C SER A 97 -3.57 0.80 12.81
N GLY A 98 -2.94 0.43 13.94
CA GLY A 98 -3.40 -0.68 14.79
C GLY A 98 -2.52 -1.94 14.84
N GLY A 99 -1.27 -1.89 14.36
CA GLY A 99 -0.28 -2.95 14.61
C GLY A 99 0.43 -2.74 15.94
N ALA A 100 0.40 -3.72 16.84
CA ALA A 100 1.04 -3.64 18.16
C ALA A 100 2.57 -3.42 18.05
N ASP A 101 3.02 -2.35 18.70
CA ASP A 101 4.32 -2.08 19.31
C ASP A 101 5.61 -2.10 18.47
N CYS A 102 5.58 -2.56 17.21
CA CYS A 102 6.68 -2.30 16.27
C CYS A 102 6.23 -2.15 14.82
N GLU A 103 6.22 -0.91 14.34
CA GLU A 103 6.06 -0.60 12.93
C GLU A 103 7.42 -0.66 12.24
N GLY A 104 7.47 -1.39 11.12
CA GLY A 104 8.71 -1.72 10.43
C GLY A 104 9.17 -3.16 10.73
N PHE A 105 8.66 -4.06 9.89
CA PHE A 105 9.17 -5.39 9.54
C PHE A 105 8.24 -5.92 8.43
N GLY A 106 8.28 -5.28 7.27
CA GLY A 106 7.32 -5.57 6.20
C GLY A 106 5.90 -5.10 6.52
N THR A 107 5.74 -4.07 7.36
CA THR A 107 4.51 -3.30 7.48
C THR A 107 4.13 -2.76 6.10
N PRO A 108 2.89 -2.96 5.62
CA PRO A 108 2.49 -2.51 4.30
C PRO A 108 2.39 -0.99 4.24
N ILE A 109 3.01 -0.40 3.22
CA ILE A 109 2.83 1.00 2.85
C ILE A 109 1.53 1.12 2.06
N GLN A 110 0.66 2.04 2.45
CA GLN A 110 -0.57 2.35 1.73
C GLN A 110 -0.36 3.48 0.72
N SER A 111 0.31 4.55 1.14
CA SER A 111 0.62 5.71 0.32
C SER A 111 1.99 6.30 0.69
N VAL A 112 2.54 7.13 -0.20
CA VAL A 112 3.80 7.85 0.02
C VAL A 112 3.63 9.30 -0.39
N PHE A 113 4.12 10.21 0.44
CA PHE A 113 4.17 11.63 0.14
C PHE A 113 5.64 12.04 0.03
N MET A 114 5.99 12.61 -1.11
CA MET A 114 7.31 13.21 -1.30
C MET A 114 7.32 14.54 -0.55
N SER A 115 8.23 14.72 0.40
CA SER A 115 8.39 16.00 1.08
C SER A 115 9.13 16.94 0.12
N ALA A 116 8.53 18.10 -0.18
CA ALA A 116 9.27 19.17 -0.83
C ALA A 116 10.39 19.62 0.13
N SER A 117 11.62 19.66 -0.40
CA SER A 117 12.79 20.22 0.26
C SER A 117 12.73 21.73 0.32
#